data_AF-A0A3M1S882-F1
#
_entry.id   AF-A0A3M1S882-F1
#
_cell.length_a   1.000
_cell.length_b   1.000
_cell.length_c   1.000
_cell.angle_alpha   90.00
_cell.angle_beta   90.00
_cell.angle_gamma   90.00
#
_symmetry.space_group_name_H-M   'P 1'
#
loop_
_entity.id
_entity.type
_entity.pdbx_description
1 polymer ?
#
loop_
_entity_poly.entity_id
_entity_poly.type
_entity_poly.pdbx_seq_one_letter_code
_entity_poly.pdbx_strand_id
1 'polypeptide(L)' 'MERLTREERAALMRRQYRYMDMILKGNLHLPPEKAWKLIGPDRAYHLYRFYNPEKKKKR' A
#
# COMPACT_ATOMS: atom_id res chain seq x y z
N MET A 1 2.02 16.08 19.12
CA MET A 1 1.90 14.83 18.34
C MET A 1 1.94 13.67 19.31
N GLU A 2 0.84 12.94 19.43
CA GLU A 2 0.76 11.74 20.26
C GLU A 2 1.66 10.65 19.66
N ARG A 3 2.55 10.06 20.46
CA ARG A 3 3.47 9.02 19.99
C ARG A 3 2.73 7.69 20.02
N LEU A 4 2.58 7.06 18.86
CA LEU A 4 2.08 5.69 18.75
C LEU A 4 2.92 4.74 19.63
N THR A 5 2.23 3.92 20.40
CA THR A 5 2.79 2.80 21.16
C THR A 5 3.40 1.76 20.22
N ARG A 6 4.22 0.85 20.77
CA ARG A 6 4.83 -0.23 19.98
C ARG A 6 3.79 -1.11 19.29
N GLU A 7 2.68 -1.40 19.98
CA GLU A 7 1.60 -2.24 19.48
C GLU A 7 0.84 -1.57 18.35
N GLU A 8 0.56 -0.28 18.48
CA GLU A 8 -0.09 0.52 17.44
C GLU A 8 0.79 0.64 16.19
N ARG A 9 2.11 0.84 16.36
CA ARG A 9 3.06 0.82 15.24
C ARG A 9 3.06 -0.52 14.52
N ALA A 10 3.06 -1.62 15.27
CA ALA A 10 2.99 -2.97 14.69
C ALA A 10 1.67 -3.20 13.95
N ALA A 11 0.54 -2.77 14.53
CA ALA A 11 -0.77 -2.85 13.91
C ALA A 11 -0.86 -2.02 12.62
N LEU A 12 -0.31 -0.82 12.63
CA LEU A 12 -0.22 0.06 11.47
C LEU A 12 0.61 -0.61 10.36
N MET A 13 1.79 -1.14 10.67
CA MET A 13 2.61 -1.87 9.69
C MET A 13 1.86 -3.06 9.09
N ARG A 14 1.22 -3.89 9.92
CA ARG A 14 0.40 -5.03 9.44
C ARG A 14 -0.70 -4.59 8.48
N ARG A 15 -1.39 -3.49 8.81
CA ARG A 15 -2.45 -2.92 7.95
C ARG A 15 -1.87 -2.44 6.61
N GLN A 16 -0.75 -1.72 6.62
CA GLN A 16 -0.08 -1.25 5.41
C GLN A 16 0.34 -2.41 4.49
N TYR A 17 0.93 -3.47 5.05
CA TYR A 17 1.32 -4.65 4.27
C TYR A 17 0.11 -5.38 3.66
N ARG A 18 -1.02 -5.47 4.38
CA ARG A 18 -2.25 -6.04 3.81
C ARG A 18 -2.75 -5.27 2.60
N TYR A 19 -2.82 -3.93 2.69
CA TYR A 19 -3.24 -3.12 1.54
C TYR A 19 -2.27 -3.24 0.37
N MET A 20 -0.97 -3.28 0.65
CA MET A 20 0.05 -3.47 -0.38
C MET A 20 -0.15 -4.80 -1.13
N ASP A 21 -0.36 -5.90 -0.40
CA ASP A 21 -0.63 -7.22 -0.97
C ASP A 21 -1.92 -7.22 -1.84
N MET A 22 -2.99 -6.57 -1.38
CA MET A 22 -4.22 -6.45 -2.16
C MET A 22 -4.02 -5.69 -3.48
N ILE A 23 -3.22 -4.61 -3.47
CA ILE A 23 -2.90 -3.85 -4.69
C ILE A 23 -2.02 -4.69 -5.64
N LEU A 24 -1.00 -5.38 -5.12
CA LEU A 24 -0.11 -6.26 -5.90
C LEU A 24 -0.80 -7.50 -6.46
N LYS A 25 -1.87 -7.97 -5.82
CA LYS A 25 -2.70 -9.06 -6.35
C LYS A 25 -3.74 -8.57 -7.36
N GLY A 26 -3.94 -7.25 -7.47
CA GLY A 26 -4.99 -6.67 -8.32
C GLY A 26 -6.39 -6.74 -7.72
N ASN A 27 -6.50 -7.17 -6.45
CA ASN A 27 -7.77 -7.21 -5.72
C ASN A 27 -8.25 -5.81 -5.33
N LEU A 28 -7.35 -4.83 -5.32
CA LEU A 28 -7.63 -3.44 -5.00
C LEU A 28 -6.96 -2.52 -6.01
N HIS A 29 -7.77 -1.83 -6.81
CA HIS A 29 -7.29 -0.81 -7.74
C HIS A 29 -7.54 0.58 -7.15
N LEU A 30 -6.46 1.30 -6.87
CA LEU A 30 -6.52 2.67 -6.35
C LEU A 30 -5.61 3.57 -7.18
N PRO A 31 -5.94 4.87 -7.33
CA PRO A 31 -4.98 5.84 -7.83
C PRO A 31 -3.82 6.00 -6.82
N PRO A 32 -2.61 6.37 -7.28
CA PRO A 32 -1.43 6.50 -6.43
C PRO A 32 -1.68 7.35 -5.18
N GLU A 33 -2.33 8.50 -5.33
CA GLU A 33 -2.63 9.44 -4.24
C GLU A 33 -3.45 8.82 -3.11
N LYS A 34 -4.38 7.89 -3.45
CA LYS A 34 -5.16 7.17 -2.44
C LYS A 34 -4.33 6.08 -1.76
N ALA A 35 -3.44 5.41 -2.51
CA ALA A 35 -2.53 4.43 -1.93
C ALA A 35 -1.54 5.09 -0.94
N TRP A 36 -1.13 6.35 -1.17
CA TRP A 36 -0.22 7.09 -0.27
C TRP A 36 -0.78 7.17 1.16
N LYS A 37 -2.09 7.40 1.29
CA LYS A 37 -2.76 7.47 2.60
C LYS A 37 -2.82 6.11 3.31
N LEU A 38 -2.79 5.00 2.56
CA LEU A 38 -2.95 3.66 3.10
C LEU A 38 -1.64 2.99 3.47
N ILE A 39 -0.63 3.09 2.59
CA ILE A 39 0.64 2.36 2.73
C ILE A 39 1.84 3.29 2.98
N GLY A 40 1.63 4.60 2.92
CA GLY A 40 2.67 5.61 3.02
C GLY A 40 3.16 6.09 1.65
N PRO A 41 3.65 7.34 1.54
CA PRO A 41 4.04 7.96 0.28
C PRO A 41 5.21 7.24 -0.39
N ASP A 42 6.24 6.88 0.37
CA ASP A 42 7.44 6.18 -0.12
C ASP A 42 7.10 4.82 -0.75
N ARG A 43 6.38 3.98 -0.01
CA ARG A 43 5.98 2.64 -0.48
C ARG A 43 5.09 2.72 -1.70
N ALA A 44 4.14 3.64 -1.72
CA ALA A 44 3.25 3.78 -2.85
C ALA A 44 3.96 4.36 -4.09
N TYR A 45 4.94 5.24 -3.92
CA TYR A 45 5.80 5.66 -5.02
C TYR A 45 6.51 4.46 -5.65
N HIS A 46 7.17 3.64 -4.84
CA HIS A 46 7.86 2.44 -5.34
C HIS A 46 6.89 1.43 -5.95
N LEU A 47 5.73 1.23 -5.31
CA LEU A 47 4.70 0.34 -5.81
C LEU A 47 4.29 0.74 -7.22
N TYR A 48 3.79 1.96 -7.43
CA TYR A 48 3.25 2.35 -8.74
C TYR A 48 4.32 2.67 -9.78
N ARG A 49 5.56 2.98 -9.36
CA ARG A 49 6.70 3.15 -10.27
C ARG A 49 7.15 1.83 -10.90
N PHE A 50 7.17 0.75 -10.13
CA PHE A 50 7.68 -0.55 -10.60
C PHE A 50 6.58 -1.56 -10.93
N TYR A 51 5.41 -1.41 -10.32
CA TYR A 51 4.25 -2.27 -10.51
C TYR A 51 3.17 -1.51 -11.28
N ASN A 52 3.06 -1.80 -12.58
CA ASN A 52 1.97 -1.29 -13.40
C ASN A 52 0.79 -2.29 -13.38
N PRO A 53 -0.27 -2.07 -12.57
CA PRO A 53 -1.36 -3.03 -12.41
C PRO A 53 -2.13 -3.29 -13.73
N GLU A 54 -2.07 -2.37 -14.69
CA GLU A 54 -2.72 -2.55 -16.00
C GLU A 54 -2.10 -3.67 -16.83
N LYS A 55 -0.80 -3.99 -16.61
CA LYS A 55 -0.12 -5.08 -17.33
C LYS A 55 -0.54 -6.48 -16.86
N LYS A 56 -1.11 -6.63 -15.66
CA LYS A 56 -1.47 -7.96 -15.12
C LYS A 56 -2.84 -8.49 -15.56
N LYS A 57 -3.72 -7.65 -16.13
CA LYS A 57 -5.07 -8.06 -16.56
C LYS A 57 -5.10 -8.97 -17.80
N LYS A 58 -3.94 -9.41 -18.31
CA LYS A 58 -3.74 -10.23 -19.51
C LYS A 58 -3.22 -11.65 -19.24
N ARG A 59 -3.39 -12.20 -18.03
CA ARG A 59 -3.09 -13.61 -17.76
C ARG A 59 -4.35 -14.36 -17.37
#